data_AF-A0A524CY16-F1
#
_entry.id   AF-A0A524CY16-F1
#
_cell.length_a   1.000
_cell.length_b   1.000
_cell.length_c   1.000
_cell.angle_alpha   90.00
_cell.angle_beta   90.00
_cell.angle_gamma   90.00
#
_symmetry.space_group_name_H-M   'P 1'
#
loop_
_entity.id
_entity.type
_entity.pdbx_description
1 polymer ?
#
loop_
_entity_poly.entity_id
_entity_poly.type
_entity_poly.pdbx_seq_one_letter_code
_entity_poly.pdbx_strand_id
1 'polypeptide(L)'
;MSLLALDRETKRRATGAAVTSMLLAVVLVAGAAWISLTGTRGPAGPTSSDPPSVFTLSQQVSTQFADYVSFEREFSVDAPQYDIPEGLAGVIFSDEHGLSDSGKSRIAEDGFLAQPQNEYDQIYEVLQANDDNQRPSFLTSDAVLHAFHVLYDMALREMEVLTFWNLLGNLSESMLWESYEQYQNAPDGRWRDAALRNTAFFSVALRLMDNTTEIPTEVESHVAQVLSLIESHSLISSDWFQHYKEDFTQYVPRGHYTRCEELEKYFLMMMWYGRIGFRLEPNDIGLSAEQSVERGKNETAQAILIALALQSDVEGLPTPVSGTVVWDALYEPTVFFVGSSDDLTPPEYFNLTVEIWEGEPSLGELDDEPRLEAFIDSALNLRTPKILSSIVNETGDMTGVMGMRFMGQRFIPDSYILGQLVYD
;
A
#
# COMPACT_ATOMS: atom_id res chain seq x y z
N MET A 1 6.73 -33.83 -22.90
CA MET A 1 5.96 -33.84 -24.16
C MET A 1 6.09 -32.46 -24.79
N SER A 2 6.20 -32.40 -26.12
CA SER A 2 6.51 -31.24 -26.97
C SER A 2 5.91 -29.89 -26.54
N LEU A 3 6.76 -28.84 -26.45
CA LEU A 3 6.36 -27.43 -26.56
C LEU A 3 5.61 -27.24 -27.89
N LEU A 4 4.33 -26.86 -27.81
CA LEU A 4 3.56 -26.46 -28.99
C LEU A 4 3.89 -25.02 -29.32
N ALA A 5 4.69 -24.83 -30.36
CA ALA A 5 4.91 -23.53 -30.97
C ALA A 5 3.57 -22.99 -31.51
N LEU A 6 3.20 -21.79 -31.07
CA LEU A 6 2.09 -20.99 -31.62
C LEU A 6 2.13 -21.00 -33.16
N ASP A 7 0.98 -21.32 -33.75
CA ASP A 7 0.74 -21.31 -35.19
C ASP A 7 1.08 -19.95 -35.83
N ARG A 8 1.57 -20.01 -37.07
CA ARG A 8 2.01 -18.88 -37.90
C ARG A 8 0.88 -17.88 -38.15
N GLU A 9 -0.38 -18.29 -38.20
CA GLU A 9 -1.48 -17.36 -38.44
C GLU A 9 -1.75 -16.47 -37.21
N THR A 10 -1.69 -17.04 -36.01
CA THR A 10 -1.83 -16.31 -34.74
C THR A 10 -0.67 -15.33 -34.51
N LYS A 11 0.57 -15.75 -34.80
CA LYS A 11 1.75 -14.85 -34.76
C LYS A 11 1.63 -13.67 -35.73
N ARG A 12 0.99 -13.87 -36.88
CA ARG A 12 0.86 -12.84 -37.93
C ARG A 12 -0.26 -11.83 -37.63
N ARG A 13 -1.33 -12.25 -36.94
CA ARG A 13 -2.39 -11.34 -36.44
C ARG A 13 -1.92 -10.53 -35.23
N ALA A 14 -1.16 -11.14 -34.31
CA ALA A 14 -0.56 -10.45 -33.16
C ALA A 14 0.49 -9.40 -33.57
N THR A 15 1.31 -9.71 -34.57
CA THR A 15 2.29 -8.74 -35.12
C THR A 15 1.63 -7.63 -35.95
N GLY A 16 0.54 -7.90 -36.66
CA GLY A 16 -0.23 -6.88 -37.37
C GLY A 16 -0.87 -5.84 -36.45
N ALA A 17 -1.51 -6.28 -35.36
CA ALA A 17 -2.15 -5.39 -34.38
C ALA A 17 -1.13 -4.62 -33.52
N ALA A 18 0.01 -5.24 -33.19
CA ALA A 18 1.09 -4.58 -32.45
C ALA A 18 1.75 -3.46 -33.28
N VAL A 19 1.92 -3.66 -34.60
CA VAL A 19 2.52 -2.64 -35.49
C VAL A 19 1.58 -1.46 -35.71
N THR A 20 0.26 -1.67 -35.83
CA THR A 20 -0.71 -0.55 -35.93
C THR A 20 -0.81 0.24 -34.63
N SER A 21 -0.78 -0.41 -33.47
CA SER A 21 -0.79 0.29 -32.17
C SER A 21 0.51 1.03 -31.89
N MET A 22 1.67 0.47 -32.27
CA MET A 22 2.95 1.19 -32.18
C MET A 22 3.00 2.41 -33.10
N LEU A 23 2.50 2.30 -34.35
CA LEU A 23 2.45 3.44 -35.26
C LEU A 23 1.50 4.54 -34.76
N LEU A 24 0.38 4.19 -34.15
CA LEU A 24 -0.54 5.17 -33.56
C LEU A 24 0.08 5.88 -32.35
N ALA A 25 0.79 5.14 -31.50
CA ALA A 25 1.51 5.68 -30.34
C ALA A 25 2.66 6.60 -30.77
N VAL A 26 3.43 6.23 -31.81
CA VAL A 26 4.51 7.07 -32.34
C VAL A 26 3.96 8.34 -32.99
N VAL A 27 2.81 8.29 -33.68
CA VAL A 27 2.15 9.48 -34.25
C VAL A 27 1.58 10.39 -33.17
N LEU A 28 1.03 9.84 -32.08
CA LEU A 28 0.55 10.61 -30.93
C LEU A 28 1.70 11.28 -30.15
N VAL A 29 2.80 10.56 -29.93
CA VAL A 29 3.99 11.09 -29.25
C VAL A 29 4.70 12.12 -30.14
N ALA A 30 4.82 11.88 -31.44
CA ALA A 30 5.38 12.86 -32.38
C ALA A 30 4.46 14.08 -32.54
N GLY A 31 3.14 13.90 -32.52
CA GLY A 31 2.17 15.01 -32.56
C GLY A 31 2.22 15.87 -31.30
N ALA A 32 2.29 15.25 -30.11
CA ALA A 32 2.45 15.95 -28.84
C ALA A 32 3.81 16.66 -28.72
N ALA A 33 4.88 16.05 -29.24
CA ALA A 33 6.20 16.67 -29.31
C ALA A 33 6.20 17.86 -30.28
N TRP A 34 5.50 17.79 -31.42
CA TRP A 34 5.46 18.90 -32.38
C TRP A 34 4.64 20.09 -31.89
N ILE A 35 3.57 19.84 -31.13
CA ILE A 35 2.79 20.87 -30.42
C ILE A 35 3.66 21.53 -29.33
N SER A 36 4.49 20.77 -28.63
CA SER A 36 5.41 21.30 -27.61
C SER A 36 6.59 22.08 -28.21
N LEU A 37 7.04 21.73 -29.43
CA LEU A 37 8.17 22.38 -30.11
C LEU A 37 7.78 23.63 -30.92
N THR A 38 6.51 23.80 -31.27
CA THR A 38 6.03 24.94 -32.09
C THR A 38 5.07 25.88 -31.37
N GLY A 39 4.55 25.48 -30.21
CA GLY A 39 3.79 26.35 -29.32
C GLY A 39 4.70 27.36 -28.62
N THR A 40 4.52 28.64 -28.88
CA THR A 40 5.20 29.77 -28.18
C THR A 40 4.74 29.96 -26.74
N ARG A 41 4.33 28.88 -26.05
CA ARG A 41 4.05 28.87 -24.62
C ARG A 41 5.03 27.89 -23.99
N GLY A 42 6.10 28.42 -23.41
CA GLY A 42 6.86 27.67 -22.40
C GLY A 42 5.92 27.21 -21.27
N PRO A 43 6.35 26.25 -20.43
CA PRO A 43 5.59 25.93 -19.22
C PRO A 43 5.28 27.26 -18.53
N ALA A 44 4.00 27.50 -18.26
CA ALA A 44 3.62 28.65 -17.46
C ALA A 44 4.47 28.58 -16.19
N GLY A 45 5.33 29.58 -15.97
CA GLY A 45 5.98 29.75 -14.68
C GLY A 45 4.89 29.69 -13.60
N PRO A 46 5.23 29.23 -12.38
CA PRO A 46 4.23 29.07 -11.32
C PRO A 46 3.41 30.35 -11.28
N THR A 47 2.12 30.23 -11.62
CA THR A 47 1.16 31.29 -11.36
C THR A 47 1.40 31.67 -9.91
N SER A 48 1.56 32.96 -9.63
CA SER A 48 1.59 33.49 -8.28
C SER A 48 0.26 33.11 -7.60
N SER A 49 0.17 31.87 -7.14
CA SER A 49 -0.82 31.45 -6.18
C SER A 49 -0.46 32.22 -4.93
N ASP A 50 -1.43 32.94 -4.37
CA ASP A 50 -1.38 33.30 -2.96
C ASP A 50 -0.84 32.09 -2.19
N PRO A 51 0.07 32.28 -1.22
CA PRO A 51 0.63 31.17 -0.47
C PRO A 51 -0.53 30.28 -0.02
N PRO A 52 -0.48 28.96 -0.27
CA PRO A 52 -1.56 28.07 0.10
C PRO A 52 -1.92 28.36 1.56
N SER A 53 -3.22 28.44 1.85
CA SER A 53 -3.71 28.58 3.22
C SER A 53 -2.90 27.66 4.12
N VAL A 54 -2.09 28.25 4.99
CA VAL A 54 -1.23 27.49 5.90
C VAL A 54 -2.18 26.69 6.77
N PHE A 55 -2.27 25.38 6.51
CA PHE A 55 -3.04 24.48 7.34
C PHE A 55 -2.28 24.32 8.64
N THR A 56 -2.78 24.97 9.68
CA THR A 56 -2.23 24.85 11.02
C THR A 56 -2.86 23.65 11.70
N LEU A 57 -2.02 22.71 12.14
CA LEU A 57 -2.45 21.64 13.03
C LEU A 57 -2.83 22.30 14.37
N SER A 58 -4.12 22.53 14.57
CA SER A 58 -4.68 23.23 15.73
C SER A 58 -4.73 22.39 17.01
N GLN A 59 -4.33 21.11 16.92
CA GLN A 59 -4.34 20.17 18.03
C GLN A 59 -3.01 19.41 18.14
N GLN A 60 -2.64 19.09 19.38
CA GLN A 60 -1.53 18.17 19.67
C GLN A 60 -1.86 16.79 19.08
N VAL A 61 -0.93 16.24 18.31
CA VAL A 61 -1.04 14.88 17.79
C VAL A 61 -0.16 13.97 18.64
N SER A 62 -0.78 13.22 19.54
CA SER A 62 -0.08 12.23 20.36
C SER A 62 0.08 10.91 19.62
N THR A 63 1.29 10.38 19.59
CA THR A 63 1.59 9.02 19.12
C THR A 63 2.26 8.23 20.24
N GLN A 64 2.35 6.90 20.11
CA GLN A 64 3.08 6.09 21.10
C GLN A 64 4.57 6.45 21.20
N PHE A 65 5.15 7.00 20.13
CA PHE A 65 6.55 7.41 20.08
C PHE A 65 6.77 8.79 20.71
N ALA A 66 6.00 9.79 20.27
CA ALA A 66 6.12 11.17 20.73
C ALA A 66 4.85 11.98 20.49
N ASP A 67 4.71 13.06 21.26
CA ASP A 67 3.74 14.12 21.01
C ASP A 67 4.28 15.08 19.93
N TYR A 68 3.51 15.27 18.86
CA TYR A 68 3.72 16.39 17.96
C TYR A 68 2.96 17.61 18.49
N VAL A 69 3.73 18.64 18.86
CA VAL A 69 3.22 19.95 19.22
C VAL A 69 3.61 20.90 18.10
N SER A 70 2.63 21.51 17.44
CA SER A 70 2.89 22.54 16.42
C SER A 70 3.72 23.66 17.06
N PHE A 71 4.94 23.83 16.57
CA PHE A 71 5.84 24.88 17.03
C PHE A 71 5.81 26.03 16.03
N GLU A 72 4.87 26.94 16.25
CA GLU A 72 4.86 28.22 15.53
C GLU A 72 5.68 29.23 16.33
N ARG A 73 6.78 29.68 15.73
CA ARG A 73 7.57 30.79 16.25
C ARG A 73 7.44 31.94 15.30
N GLU A 74 7.00 33.10 15.79
CA GLU A 74 7.14 34.33 15.03
C GLU A 74 8.63 34.59 14.78
N PHE A 75 9.01 34.66 13.52
CA PHE A 75 10.34 35.07 13.10
C PHE A 75 10.21 36.26 12.16
N SER A 76 11.12 37.23 12.31
CA SER A 76 11.35 38.24 11.29
C SER A 76 12.43 37.74 10.36
N VAL A 77 12.16 37.67 9.06
CA VAL A 77 13.19 37.40 8.06
C VAL A 77 14.17 38.58 8.08
N ASP A 78 15.37 38.36 8.62
CA ASP A 78 16.45 39.37 8.73
C ASP A 78 17.78 38.78 8.22
N ALA A 79 17.69 37.94 7.18
CA ALA A 79 18.89 37.45 6.52
C ALA A 79 19.53 38.62 5.74
N PRO A 80 20.86 38.85 5.87
CA PRO A 80 21.56 39.85 5.09
C PRO A 80 21.31 39.65 3.59
N GLN A 81 20.78 40.66 2.93
CA GLN A 81 20.58 40.63 1.48
C GLN A 81 21.91 40.92 0.79
N TYR A 82 22.13 40.27 -0.35
CA TYR A 82 23.31 40.46 -1.17
C TYR A 82 22.92 40.48 -2.65
N ASP A 83 23.60 41.31 -3.43
CA ASP A 83 23.45 41.34 -4.89
C ASP A 83 24.46 40.39 -5.52
N ILE A 84 24.01 39.61 -6.50
CA ILE A 84 24.88 38.73 -7.27
C ILE A 84 25.37 39.50 -8.50
N PRO A 85 26.69 39.68 -8.67
CA PRO A 85 27.23 40.44 -9.78
C PRO A 85 26.89 39.81 -11.13
N GLU A 86 26.62 40.65 -12.14
CA GLU A 86 26.41 40.21 -13.52
C GLU A 86 27.62 39.40 -14.01
N GLY A 87 27.37 38.24 -14.61
CA GLY A 87 28.43 37.31 -15.04
C GLY A 87 29.16 36.60 -13.90
N LEU A 88 28.63 36.65 -12.66
CA LEU A 88 29.21 36.02 -11.46
C LEU A 88 30.62 36.55 -11.11
N ALA A 89 30.90 37.82 -11.43
CA ALA A 89 32.20 38.43 -11.15
C ALA A 89 32.53 38.41 -9.65
N GLY A 90 33.65 37.78 -9.28
CA GLY A 90 34.07 37.66 -7.88
C GLY A 90 33.41 36.50 -7.11
N VAL A 91 32.54 35.73 -7.76
CA VAL A 91 32.05 34.46 -7.24
C VAL A 91 33.15 33.41 -7.38
N ILE A 92 33.52 32.78 -6.28
CA ILE A 92 34.55 31.72 -6.28
C ILE A 92 33.97 30.50 -7.01
N PHE A 93 34.80 29.79 -7.79
CA PHE A 93 34.41 28.62 -8.58
C PHE A 93 33.45 28.90 -9.77
N SER A 94 33.26 30.16 -10.17
CA SER A 94 32.38 30.55 -11.31
C SER A 94 32.80 29.99 -12.68
N ASP A 95 34.08 29.66 -12.83
CA ASP A 95 34.66 29.05 -14.03
C ASP A 95 34.83 27.53 -13.89
N GLU A 96 34.51 26.99 -12.71
CA GLU A 96 34.47 25.56 -12.45
C GLU A 96 33.04 25.01 -12.65
N HIS A 97 32.86 23.69 -12.65
CA HIS A 97 31.56 23.00 -12.84
C HIS A 97 30.94 23.04 -14.24
N GLY A 98 31.64 23.57 -15.26
CA GLY A 98 31.14 23.52 -16.65
C GLY A 98 29.81 24.26 -16.84
N LEU A 99 29.56 25.30 -16.03
CA LEU A 99 28.34 26.10 -16.09
C LEU A 99 28.15 26.67 -17.50
N SER A 100 27.04 26.32 -18.15
CA SER A 100 26.62 26.94 -19.40
C SER A 100 26.29 28.42 -19.18
N ASP A 101 26.30 29.21 -20.25
CA ASP A 101 25.86 30.62 -20.19
C ASP A 101 24.44 30.74 -19.62
N SER A 102 23.56 29.79 -19.96
CA SER A 102 22.22 29.71 -19.36
C SER A 102 22.26 29.44 -17.86
N GLY A 103 23.15 28.57 -17.37
CA GLY A 103 23.33 28.30 -15.96
C GLY A 103 23.83 29.53 -15.20
N LYS A 104 24.79 30.27 -15.77
CA LYS A 104 25.29 31.53 -15.20
C LYS A 104 24.18 32.58 -15.10
N SER A 105 23.35 32.73 -16.13
CA SER A 105 22.19 33.63 -16.10
C SER A 105 21.18 33.24 -15.02
N ARG A 106 20.91 31.94 -14.85
CA ARG A 106 19.99 31.46 -13.79
C ARG A 106 20.52 31.75 -12.40
N ILE A 107 21.82 31.59 -12.15
CA ILE A 107 22.40 31.96 -10.84
C ILE A 107 22.29 33.47 -10.60
N ALA A 108 22.49 34.30 -11.63
CA ALA A 108 22.37 35.75 -11.50
C ALA A 108 20.92 36.21 -11.22
N GLU A 109 19.93 35.49 -11.74
CA GLU A 109 18.49 35.79 -11.55
C GLU A 109 17.92 35.20 -10.25
N ASP A 110 18.18 33.91 -10.00
CA ASP A 110 17.54 33.13 -8.93
C ASP A 110 18.44 32.97 -7.68
N GLY A 111 19.74 33.24 -7.80
CA GLY A 111 20.73 33.02 -6.75
C GLY A 111 21.21 31.58 -6.58
N PHE A 112 20.66 30.64 -7.35
CA PHE A 112 21.09 29.25 -7.36
C PHE A 112 20.79 28.61 -8.72
N LEU A 113 21.37 27.43 -8.95
CA LEU A 113 21.08 26.58 -10.11
C LEU A 113 20.93 25.14 -9.64
N ALA A 114 19.82 24.50 -10.01
CA ALA A 114 19.67 23.06 -9.92
C ALA A 114 20.08 22.44 -11.25
N GLN A 115 21.06 21.54 -11.21
CA GLN A 115 21.50 20.77 -12.38
C GLN A 115 21.54 19.28 -12.05
N PRO A 116 21.18 18.40 -13.00
CA PRO A 116 21.33 16.97 -12.80
C PRO A 116 22.82 16.64 -12.63
N GLN A 117 23.12 15.78 -11.67
CA GLN A 117 24.44 15.21 -11.46
C GLN A 117 24.37 13.76 -11.96
N ASN A 118 25.27 13.40 -12.89
CA ASN A 118 25.30 12.07 -13.52
C ASN A 118 26.67 11.38 -13.37
N GLU A 119 27.61 11.96 -12.63
CA GLU A 119 28.98 11.44 -12.47
C GLU A 119 29.10 10.55 -11.22
N TYR A 120 28.23 10.74 -10.21
CA TYR A 120 28.29 10.08 -8.93
C TYR A 120 26.97 9.37 -8.68
N ASP A 121 27.05 8.15 -8.14
CA ASP A 121 25.87 7.34 -7.85
C ASP A 121 25.29 7.69 -6.47
N GLN A 122 26.13 8.25 -5.57
CA GLN A 122 25.76 8.50 -4.18
C GLN A 122 26.17 9.89 -3.70
N ILE A 123 25.39 10.47 -2.79
CA ILE A 123 25.62 11.82 -2.26
C ILE A 123 27.01 11.95 -1.60
N TYR A 124 27.49 10.91 -0.91
CA TYR A 124 28.78 10.97 -0.23
C TYR A 124 29.96 11.11 -1.20
N GLU A 125 29.83 10.65 -2.45
CA GLU A 125 30.85 10.79 -3.48
C GLU A 125 30.96 12.26 -3.93
N VAL A 126 29.82 12.97 -4.01
CA VAL A 126 29.80 14.44 -4.25
C VAL A 126 30.53 15.15 -3.12
N LEU A 127 30.27 14.76 -1.87
CA LEU A 127 30.90 15.37 -0.69
C LEU A 127 32.42 15.11 -0.66
N GLN A 128 32.85 13.88 -0.96
CA GLN A 128 34.26 13.52 -1.05
C GLN A 128 34.95 14.28 -2.19
N ALA A 129 34.34 14.34 -3.36
CA ALA A 129 34.87 15.08 -4.50
C ALA A 129 34.97 16.58 -4.18
N ASN A 130 34.01 17.14 -3.46
CA ASN A 130 34.10 18.52 -3.02
C ASN A 130 35.28 18.72 -2.03
N ASP A 131 35.46 17.83 -1.06
CA ASP A 131 36.58 17.90 -0.11
C ASP A 131 37.95 17.78 -0.81
N ASP A 132 38.11 16.78 -1.69
CA ASP A 132 39.33 16.53 -2.46
C ASP A 132 39.72 17.73 -3.34
N ASN A 133 38.72 18.47 -3.85
CA ASN A 133 38.90 19.66 -4.68
C ASN A 133 38.79 20.98 -3.90
N GLN A 134 38.73 20.94 -2.57
CA GLN A 134 38.61 22.12 -1.70
C GLN A 134 37.39 23.01 -2.01
N ARG A 135 36.28 22.39 -2.45
CA ARG A 135 35.02 23.03 -2.77
C ARG A 135 34.11 23.06 -1.53
N PRO A 136 33.49 24.21 -1.21
CA PRO A 136 32.56 24.30 -0.08
C PRO A 136 31.29 23.49 -0.37
N SER A 137 30.81 22.77 0.63
CA SER A 137 29.54 22.06 0.58
C SER A 137 28.56 22.68 1.58
N PHE A 138 27.32 22.91 1.15
CA PHE A 138 26.22 23.26 2.04
C PHE A 138 25.40 22.00 2.33
N LEU A 139 25.44 21.53 3.57
CA LEU A 139 24.72 20.32 4.00
C LEU A 139 23.46 20.71 4.75
N THR A 140 22.32 20.18 4.31
CA THR A 140 21.05 20.25 5.04
C THR A 140 20.80 18.95 5.80
N SER A 141 19.75 18.93 6.62
CA SER A 141 19.24 17.70 7.24
C SER A 141 18.94 16.59 6.23
N ASP A 142 18.66 16.94 4.98
CA ASP A 142 18.26 15.99 3.94
C ASP A 142 19.36 14.99 3.61
N ALA A 143 20.64 15.37 3.76
CA ALA A 143 21.75 14.43 3.57
C ALA A 143 21.69 13.28 4.58
N VAL A 144 21.33 13.59 5.84
CA VAL A 144 21.16 12.59 6.90
C VAL A 144 19.87 11.80 6.70
N LEU A 145 18.77 12.46 6.34
CA LEU A 145 17.48 11.81 6.06
C LEU A 145 17.56 10.87 4.85
N HIS A 146 18.33 11.22 3.83
CA HIS A 146 18.59 10.37 2.67
C HIS A 146 19.38 9.12 3.08
N ALA A 147 20.48 9.28 3.82
CA ALA A 147 21.25 8.14 4.32
C ALA A 147 20.39 7.23 5.21
N PHE A 148 19.55 7.81 6.08
CA PHE A 148 18.58 7.07 6.87
C PHE A 148 17.60 6.31 5.97
N HIS A 149 17.01 6.94 4.94
CA HIS A 149 16.09 6.31 4.02
C HIS A 149 16.71 5.12 3.27
N VAL A 150 17.95 5.25 2.80
CA VAL A 150 18.68 4.16 2.12
C VAL A 150 18.91 2.99 3.08
N LEU A 151 19.37 3.25 4.31
CA LEU A 151 19.58 2.21 5.33
C LEU A 151 18.28 1.53 5.73
N TYR A 152 17.22 2.32 5.94
CA TYR A 152 15.87 1.86 6.22
C TYR A 152 15.36 0.92 5.13
N ASP A 153 15.46 1.33 3.86
CA ASP A 153 15.00 0.55 2.70
C ASP A 153 15.82 -0.74 2.53
N MET A 154 17.13 -0.68 2.77
CA MET A 154 17.98 -1.87 2.81
C MET A 154 17.53 -2.86 3.89
N ALA A 155 17.37 -2.42 5.14
CA ALA A 155 17.00 -3.28 6.25
C ALA A 155 15.61 -3.91 6.04
N LEU A 156 14.63 -3.13 5.58
CA LEU A 156 13.28 -3.64 5.30
C LEU A 156 13.32 -4.75 4.24
N ARG A 157 14.00 -4.52 3.11
CA ARG A 157 14.13 -5.51 2.03
C ARG A 157 14.80 -6.79 2.48
N GLU A 158 15.86 -6.69 3.28
CA GLU A 158 16.53 -7.88 3.81
C GLU A 158 15.60 -8.69 4.72
N MET A 159 14.81 -8.04 5.58
CA MET A 159 13.83 -8.75 6.41
C MET A 159 12.72 -9.39 5.57
N GLU A 160 12.19 -8.68 4.58
CA GLU A 160 11.14 -9.17 3.68
C GLU A 160 11.57 -10.45 2.98
N VAL A 161 12.78 -10.47 2.41
CA VAL A 161 13.31 -11.61 1.67
C VAL A 161 13.78 -12.75 2.59
N LEU A 162 14.56 -12.42 3.63
CA LEU A 162 15.24 -13.45 4.43
C LEU A 162 14.34 -14.06 5.51
N THR A 163 13.33 -13.32 5.96
CA THR A 163 12.53 -13.70 7.13
C THR A 163 11.03 -13.75 6.79
N PHE A 164 10.45 -12.63 6.34
CA PHE A 164 8.99 -12.55 6.20
C PHE A 164 8.44 -13.43 5.10
N TRP A 165 9.19 -13.66 4.02
CA TRP A 165 8.80 -14.58 2.95
C TRP A 165 8.36 -15.95 3.49
N ASN A 166 9.22 -16.62 4.26
CA ASN A 166 8.94 -17.95 4.77
C ASN A 166 7.87 -17.92 5.87
N LEU A 167 7.92 -16.93 6.77
CA LEU A 167 6.92 -16.80 7.85
C LEU A 167 5.52 -16.58 7.29
N LEU A 168 5.38 -15.70 6.30
CA LEU A 168 4.12 -15.38 5.66
C LEU A 168 3.59 -16.60 4.89
N GLY A 169 4.44 -17.29 4.12
CA GLY A 169 4.06 -18.52 3.42
C GLY A 169 3.52 -19.59 4.35
N ASN A 170 4.25 -19.93 5.41
CA ASN A 170 3.85 -20.94 6.39
C ASN A 170 2.57 -20.55 7.14
N LEU A 171 2.46 -19.28 7.55
CA LEU A 171 1.25 -18.78 8.19
C LEU A 171 0.05 -18.92 7.26
N SER A 172 0.18 -18.49 6.02
CA SER A 172 -0.90 -18.53 5.03
C SER A 172 -1.33 -19.94 4.66
N GLU A 173 -0.40 -20.88 4.57
CA GLU A 173 -0.70 -22.31 4.37
C GLU A 173 -1.47 -22.89 5.55
N SER A 174 -1.03 -22.61 6.78
CA SER A 174 -1.73 -23.05 7.99
C SER A 174 -3.15 -22.45 8.03
N MET A 175 -3.27 -21.14 7.78
CA MET A 175 -4.56 -20.45 7.75
C MET A 175 -5.50 -20.96 6.66
N LEU A 176 -4.99 -21.38 5.50
CA LEU A 176 -5.79 -22.05 4.47
C LEU A 176 -6.42 -23.33 5.01
N TRP A 177 -5.61 -24.21 5.60
CA TRP A 177 -6.09 -25.52 6.05
C TRP A 177 -6.98 -25.44 7.28
N GLU A 178 -6.68 -24.54 8.22
CA GLU A 178 -7.56 -24.22 9.35
C GLU A 178 -8.92 -23.69 8.86
N SER A 179 -8.93 -22.77 7.89
CA SER A 179 -10.18 -22.26 7.29
C SER A 179 -10.97 -23.37 6.58
N TYR A 180 -10.28 -24.31 5.94
CA TYR A 180 -10.92 -25.44 5.27
C TYR A 180 -11.47 -26.47 6.27
N GLU A 181 -10.78 -26.69 7.40
CA GLU A 181 -11.29 -27.49 8.51
C GLU A 181 -12.55 -26.84 9.12
N GLN A 182 -12.54 -25.54 9.34
CA GLN A 182 -13.72 -24.79 9.78
C GLN A 182 -14.88 -24.97 8.79
N TYR A 183 -14.63 -24.92 7.48
CA TYR A 183 -15.65 -25.13 6.45
C TYR A 183 -16.27 -26.54 6.48
N GLN A 184 -15.45 -27.56 6.74
CA GLN A 184 -15.92 -28.94 6.80
C GLN A 184 -16.78 -29.22 8.05
N ASN A 185 -16.49 -28.53 9.16
CA ASN A 185 -17.11 -28.79 10.45
C ASN A 185 -18.20 -27.78 10.86
N ALA A 186 -18.27 -26.61 10.23
CA ALA A 186 -19.26 -25.58 10.54
C ALA A 186 -20.69 -26.01 10.17
N PRO A 187 -21.70 -25.62 10.96
CA PRO A 187 -23.10 -25.79 10.58
C PRO A 187 -23.44 -25.10 9.26
N ASP A 188 -24.39 -25.65 8.50
CA ASP A 188 -24.89 -25.02 7.27
C ASP A 188 -25.43 -23.61 7.56
N GLY A 189 -24.97 -22.61 6.80
CA GLY A 189 -25.37 -21.22 6.99
C GLY A 189 -24.19 -20.26 6.87
N ARG A 190 -24.29 -19.13 7.59
CA ARG A 190 -23.34 -18.01 7.53
C ARG A 190 -21.91 -18.45 7.83
N TRP A 191 -21.72 -19.22 8.89
CA TRP A 191 -20.38 -19.61 9.35
C TRP A 191 -19.68 -20.56 8.37
N ARG A 192 -20.43 -21.47 7.75
CA ARG A 192 -19.87 -22.34 6.69
C ARG A 192 -19.52 -21.59 5.42
N ASP A 193 -20.37 -20.64 4.99
CA ASP A 193 -20.06 -19.75 3.86
C ASP A 193 -18.85 -18.86 4.15
N ALA A 194 -18.77 -18.30 5.36
CA ALA A 194 -17.62 -17.51 5.82
C ALA A 194 -16.32 -18.31 5.80
N ALA A 195 -16.32 -19.54 6.33
CA ALA A 195 -15.16 -20.42 6.30
C ALA A 195 -14.71 -20.77 4.86
N LEU A 196 -15.66 -20.98 3.94
CA LEU A 196 -15.34 -21.24 2.52
C LEU A 196 -14.72 -20.00 1.85
N ARG A 197 -15.20 -18.79 2.18
CA ARG A 197 -14.61 -17.54 1.69
C ARG A 197 -13.22 -17.30 2.26
N ASN A 198 -12.99 -17.63 3.53
CA ASN A 198 -11.66 -17.58 4.15
C ASN A 198 -10.71 -18.58 3.46
N THR A 199 -11.18 -19.79 3.15
CA THR A 199 -10.45 -20.78 2.36
C THR A 199 -10.02 -20.19 1.01
N ALA A 200 -10.94 -19.52 0.30
CA ALA A 200 -10.63 -18.85 -0.97
C ALA A 200 -9.65 -17.67 -0.77
N PHE A 201 -9.80 -16.89 0.29
CA PHE A 201 -8.95 -15.75 0.64
C PHE A 201 -7.48 -16.14 0.85
N PHE A 202 -7.22 -17.20 1.62
CA PHE A 202 -5.85 -17.71 1.81
C PHE A 202 -5.33 -18.46 0.57
N SER A 203 -6.20 -19.14 -0.16
CA SER A 203 -5.83 -19.80 -1.44
C SER A 203 -5.35 -18.80 -2.50
N VAL A 204 -5.99 -17.63 -2.62
CA VAL A 204 -5.53 -16.56 -3.53
C VAL A 204 -4.12 -16.12 -3.14
N ALA A 205 -3.88 -15.84 -1.86
CA ALA A 205 -2.59 -15.38 -1.37
C ALA A 205 -1.47 -16.39 -1.68
N LEU A 206 -1.71 -17.67 -1.41
CA LEU A 206 -0.75 -18.73 -1.72
C LEU A 206 -0.51 -18.90 -3.23
N ARG A 207 -1.54 -18.75 -4.06
CA ARG A 207 -1.37 -18.81 -5.53
C ARG A 207 -0.66 -17.60 -6.12
N LEU A 208 -0.72 -16.44 -5.46
CA LEU A 208 0.11 -15.27 -5.81
C LEU A 208 1.59 -15.54 -5.50
N MET A 209 1.87 -16.28 -4.41
CA MET A 209 3.23 -16.65 -4.01
C MET A 209 3.80 -17.80 -4.87
N ASP A 210 3.05 -18.88 -5.01
CA ASP A 210 3.36 -20.05 -5.83
C ASP A 210 2.10 -20.53 -6.55
N ASN A 211 2.09 -20.37 -7.88
CA ASN A 211 0.97 -20.73 -8.73
C ASN A 211 0.71 -22.24 -8.80
N THR A 212 1.58 -23.08 -8.25
CA THR A 212 1.43 -24.54 -8.20
C THR A 212 0.84 -25.04 -6.88
N THR A 213 0.64 -24.16 -5.89
CA THR A 213 0.10 -24.53 -4.58
C THR A 213 -1.21 -25.30 -4.68
N GLU A 214 -1.29 -26.44 -4.00
CA GLU A 214 -2.52 -27.22 -3.93
C GLU A 214 -3.56 -26.48 -3.08
N ILE A 215 -4.79 -26.40 -3.59
CA ILE A 215 -5.91 -25.71 -2.94
C ILE A 215 -7.17 -26.59 -3.00
N PRO A 216 -8.13 -26.43 -2.07
CA PRO A 216 -9.39 -27.16 -2.13
C PRO A 216 -10.17 -26.91 -3.43
N THR A 217 -10.77 -27.97 -3.97
CA THR A 217 -11.50 -27.92 -5.26
C THR A 217 -12.70 -26.97 -5.24
N GLU A 218 -13.29 -26.78 -4.07
CA GLU A 218 -14.47 -25.98 -3.81
C GLU A 218 -14.23 -24.47 -4.04
N VAL A 219 -12.97 -24.04 -3.97
CA VAL A 219 -12.58 -22.63 -4.15
C VAL A 219 -11.80 -22.37 -5.44
N GLU A 220 -11.46 -23.40 -6.22
CA GLU A 220 -10.59 -23.28 -7.39
C GLU A 220 -11.11 -22.27 -8.43
N SER A 221 -12.41 -22.28 -8.72
CA SER A 221 -13.03 -21.33 -9.66
C SER A 221 -12.99 -19.89 -9.15
N HIS A 222 -13.25 -19.68 -7.85
CA HIS A 222 -13.20 -18.38 -7.20
C HIS A 222 -11.78 -17.81 -7.19
N VAL A 223 -10.78 -18.66 -6.90
CA VAL A 223 -9.37 -18.29 -6.90
C VAL A 223 -8.91 -17.93 -8.31
N ALA A 224 -9.22 -18.77 -9.31
CA ALA A 224 -8.86 -18.49 -10.71
C ALA A 224 -9.47 -17.17 -11.22
N GLN A 225 -10.70 -16.85 -10.81
CA GLN A 225 -11.33 -15.59 -11.15
C GLN A 225 -10.57 -14.39 -10.58
N VAL A 226 -10.20 -14.44 -9.30
CA VAL A 226 -9.43 -13.36 -8.66
C VAL A 226 -8.05 -13.20 -9.28
N LEU A 227 -7.33 -14.30 -9.53
CA LEU A 227 -6.02 -14.26 -10.19
C LEU A 227 -6.12 -13.62 -11.58
N SER A 228 -7.16 -13.94 -12.35
CA SER A 228 -7.39 -13.30 -13.66
C SER A 228 -7.69 -11.80 -13.56
N LEU A 229 -8.38 -11.35 -12.50
CA LEU A 229 -8.64 -9.92 -12.27
C LEU A 229 -7.35 -9.17 -11.90
N ILE A 230 -6.51 -9.78 -11.07
CA ILE A 230 -5.18 -9.27 -10.71
C ILE A 230 -4.29 -9.20 -11.96
N GLU A 231 -4.14 -10.30 -12.72
CA GLU A 231 -3.29 -10.34 -13.92
C GLU A 231 -3.71 -9.34 -15.02
N SER A 232 -5.02 -9.06 -15.14
CA SER A 232 -5.54 -8.13 -16.13
C SER A 232 -5.49 -6.66 -15.70
N HIS A 233 -5.08 -6.38 -14.45
CA HIS A 233 -5.16 -5.05 -13.84
C HIS A 233 -6.52 -4.39 -14.06
N SER A 234 -7.60 -5.16 -13.85
CA SER A 234 -8.95 -4.66 -14.06
C SER A 234 -9.23 -3.43 -13.17
N LEU A 235 -9.81 -2.37 -13.73
CA LEU A 235 -10.02 -1.10 -13.01
C LEU A 235 -10.77 -1.27 -11.69
N ILE A 236 -12.07 -1.57 -11.75
CA ILE A 236 -12.89 -1.83 -10.55
C ILE A 236 -13.81 -2.99 -10.88
N SER A 237 -13.83 -4.01 -10.03
CA SER A 237 -14.69 -5.18 -10.21
C SER A 237 -15.29 -5.63 -8.89
N SER A 238 -16.56 -6.05 -8.94
CA SER A 238 -17.25 -6.80 -7.89
C SER A 238 -17.45 -8.28 -8.26
N ASP A 239 -16.92 -8.70 -9.41
CA ASP A 239 -17.08 -10.04 -9.97
C ASP A 239 -16.04 -10.98 -9.37
N TRP A 240 -16.13 -11.18 -8.05
CA TRP A 240 -15.30 -12.09 -7.29
C TRP A 240 -16.05 -12.50 -6.01
N PHE A 241 -15.49 -13.45 -5.27
CA PHE A 241 -16.24 -14.15 -4.23
C PHE A 241 -16.70 -13.23 -3.09
N GLN A 242 -16.07 -12.09 -2.76
CA GLN A 242 -16.59 -11.17 -1.72
C GLN A 242 -17.71 -10.22 -2.18
N HIS A 243 -17.96 -10.11 -3.49
CA HIS A 243 -19.07 -9.33 -4.05
C HIS A 243 -19.11 -7.83 -3.66
N TYR A 244 -17.98 -7.22 -3.31
CA TYR A 244 -17.83 -5.76 -3.18
C TYR A 244 -16.81 -5.24 -4.19
N LYS A 245 -16.80 -3.92 -4.44
CA LYS A 245 -15.93 -3.32 -5.46
C LYS A 245 -14.47 -3.30 -4.97
N GLU A 246 -13.59 -3.93 -5.74
CA GLU A 246 -12.14 -3.89 -5.51
C GLU A 246 -11.42 -3.30 -6.73
N ASP A 247 -10.37 -2.51 -6.46
CA ASP A 247 -9.50 -1.95 -7.49
C ASP A 247 -8.31 -2.87 -7.73
N PHE A 248 -8.37 -3.66 -8.81
CA PHE A 248 -7.33 -4.63 -9.14
C PHE A 248 -6.10 -3.98 -9.80
N THR A 249 -6.11 -2.66 -10.08
CA THR A 249 -4.92 -1.92 -10.53
C THR A 249 -3.89 -1.70 -9.42
N GLN A 250 -4.29 -1.91 -8.16
CA GLN A 250 -3.39 -1.76 -7.01
C GLN A 250 -2.39 -2.92 -6.87
N TYR A 251 -2.62 -4.03 -7.55
CA TYR A 251 -1.78 -5.23 -7.49
C TYR A 251 -0.64 -5.20 -8.53
N VAL A 252 0.00 -4.04 -8.67
CA VAL A 252 1.14 -3.83 -9.57
C VAL A 252 2.39 -3.57 -8.73
N PRO A 253 3.39 -4.46 -8.73
CA PRO A 253 4.65 -4.25 -8.03
C PRO A 253 5.31 -2.92 -8.42
N ARG A 254 5.83 -2.19 -7.42
CA ARG A 254 6.42 -0.85 -7.58
C ARG A 254 7.55 -0.61 -6.59
N GLY A 255 8.41 0.37 -6.88
CA GLY A 255 9.53 0.72 -6.00
C GLY A 255 10.56 -0.40 -5.92
N HIS A 256 11.01 -0.75 -4.71
CA HIS A 256 12.00 -1.81 -4.53
C HIS A 256 11.46 -3.23 -4.79
N TYR A 257 10.14 -3.39 -4.87
CA TYR A 257 9.54 -4.71 -5.08
C TYR A 257 9.75 -5.25 -6.49
N THR A 258 10.15 -4.42 -7.46
CA THR A 258 10.44 -4.83 -8.85
C THR A 258 11.87 -5.34 -9.05
N ARG A 259 12.63 -5.54 -7.97
CA ARG A 259 14.05 -5.92 -8.03
C ARG A 259 14.27 -7.41 -8.29
N CYS A 260 13.34 -8.27 -7.85
CA CYS A 260 13.35 -9.71 -8.12
C CYS A 260 11.94 -10.31 -7.98
N GLU A 261 11.76 -11.51 -8.52
CA GLU A 261 10.46 -12.20 -8.57
C GLU A 261 9.88 -12.47 -7.17
N GLU A 262 10.73 -12.80 -6.20
CA GLU A 262 10.32 -13.04 -4.81
C GLU A 262 9.72 -11.78 -4.18
N LEU A 263 10.34 -10.61 -4.41
CA LEU A 263 9.81 -9.35 -3.91
C LEU A 263 8.51 -8.94 -4.61
N GLU A 264 8.36 -9.23 -5.91
CA GLU A 264 7.11 -8.98 -6.65
C GLU A 264 5.96 -9.81 -6.07
N LYS A 265 6.20 -11.11 -5.82
CA LYS A 265 5.23 -12.03 -5.23
C LYS A 265 4.88 -11.65 -3.79
N TYR A 266 5.88 -11.27 -3.00
CA TYR A 266 5.69 -10.81 -1.62
C TYR A 266 4.79 -9.57 -1.59
N PHE A 267 5.06 -8.61 -2.48
CA PHE A 267 4.24 -7.43 -2.64
C PHE A 267 2.78 -7.79 -2.95
N LEU A 268 2.53 -8.67 -3.92
CA LEU A 268 1.17 -9.07 -4.29
C LEU A 268 0.41 -9.68 -3.11
N MET A 269 1.07 -10.54 -2.34
CA MET A 269 0.50 -11.21 -1.18
C MET A 269 0.19 -10.24 -0.03
N MET A 270 1.14 -9.35 0.31
CA MET A 270 0.94 -8.32 1.33
C MET A 270 -0.12 -7.29 0.90
N MET A 271 -0.15 -6.92 -0.39
CA MET A 271 -1.20 -6.05 -0.93
C MET A 271 -2.57 -6.70 -0.81
N TRP A 272 -2.70 -7.99 -1.12
CA TRP A 272 -3.95 -8.73 -0.92
C TRP A 272 -4.41 -8.67 0.55
N TYR A 273 -3.54 -8.97 1.50
CA TYR A 273 -3.88 -8.94 2.92
C TYR A 273 -4.14 -7.54 3.50
N GLY A 274 -3.55 -6.50 2.91
CA GLY A 274 -3.81 -5.12 3.28
C GLY A 274 -4.97 -4.48 2.55
N ARG A 275 -5.47 -5.06 1.46
CA ARG A 275 -6.58 -4.48 0.67
C ARG A 275 -7.93 -5.12 0.95
N ILE A 276 -7.98 -6.40 1.31
CA ILE A 276 -9.25 -7.06 1.61
C ILE A 276 -9.66 -6.74 3.04
N GLY A 277 -10.84 -6.15 3.19
CA GLY A 277 -11.41 -5.75 4.47
C GLY A 277 -12.65 -6.55 4.82
N PHE A 278 -12.82 -6.78 6.11
CA PHE A 278 -13.95 -7.47 6.71
C PHE A 278 -14.73 -6.47 7.57
N ARG A 279 -15.67 -5.77 6.94
CA ARG A 279 -16.30 -4.54 7.46
C ARG A 279 -17.49 -4.86 8.35
N LEU A 280 -17.65 -4.05 9.39
CA LEU A 280 -18.73 -4.18 10.37
C LEU A 280 -20.08 -3.73 9.79
N GLU A 281 -20.10 -2.58 9.12
CA GLU A 281 -21.32 -1.98 8.54
C GLU A 281 -21.04 -1.41 7.13
N PRO A 282 -20.80 -2.24 6.10
CA PRO A 282 -20.37 -1.77 4.79
C PRO A 282 -21.44 -0.91 4.10
N ASN A 283 -21.05 0.26 3.61
CA ASN A 283 -21.94 1.23 2.95
C ASN A 283 -21.74 1.28 1.42
N ASP A 284 -21.49 0.12 0.79
CA ASP A 284 -21.21 0.02 -0.64
C ASP A 284 -22.31 0.68 -1.50
N ILE A 285 -21.89 1.35 -2.59
CA ILE A 285 -22.80 2.03 -3.52
C ILE A 285 -23.83 1.03 -4.07
N GLY A 286 -25.11 1.28 -3.79
CA GLY A 286 -26.23 0.49 -4.28
C GLY A 286 -26.77 -0.56 -3.31
N LEU A 287 -26.22 -0.69 -2.10
CA LEU A 287 -26.81 -1.52 -1.03
C LEU A 287 -27.98 -0.80 -0.35
N SER A 288 -29.05 -1.54 -0.05
CA SER A 288 -30.05 -1.11 0.94
C SER A 288 -29.47 -1.22 2.37
N ALA A 289 -30.10 -0.55 3.33
CA ALA A 289 -29.70 -0.66 4.75
C ALA A 289 -29.75 -2.12 5.25
N GLU A 290 -30.76 -2.88 4.85
CA GLU A 290 -30.90 -4.30 5.20
C GLU A 290 -29.78 -5.14 4.59
N GLN A 291 -29.39 -4.87 3.34
CA GLN A 291 -28.29 -5.57 2.68
C GLN A 291 -26.92 -5.21 3.28
N SER A 292 -26.76 -3.97 3.72
CA SER A 292 -25.56 -3.49 4.42
C SER A 292 -25.38 -4.25 5.73
N VAL A 293 -26.42 -4.34 6.57
CA VAL A 293 -26.40 -5.08 7.83
C VAL A 293 -26.07 -6.56 7.61
N GLU A 294 -26.75 -7.24 6.69
CA GLU A 294 -26.47 -8.66 6.42
C GLU A 294 -25.07 -8.90 5.86
N ARG A 295 -24.56 -7.98 5.02
CA ARG A 295 -23.19 -8.06 4.52
C ARG A 295 -22.17 -7.86 5.66
N GLY A 296 -22.41 -6.89 6.53
CA GLY A 296 -21.59 -6.65 7.72
C GLY A 296 -21.49 -7.87 8.63
N LYS A 297 -22.61 -8.56 8.87
CA LYS A 297 -22.64 -9.83 9.60
C LYS A 297 -21.81 -10.93 8.92
N ASN A 298 -21.90 -11.06 7.60
CA ASN A 298 -21.15 -12.07 6.84
C ASN A 298 -19.64 -11.77 6.80
N GLU A 299 -19.25 -10.51 6.64
CA GLU A 299 -17.85 -10.06 6.70
C GLU A 299 -17.28 -10.21 8.13
N THR A 300 -18.05 -9.87 9.15
CA THR A 300 -17.68 -10.06 10.56
C THR A 300 -17.48 -11.53 10.91
N ALA A 301 -18.35 -12.43 10.43
CA ALA A 301 -18.20 -13.87 10.62
C ALA A 301 -16.88 -14.40 10.03
N GLN A 302 -16.49 -13.92 8.84
CA GLN A 302 -15.19 -14.26 8.25
C GLN A 302 -14.03 -13.81 9.15
N ALA A 303 -14.05 -12.57 9.64
CA ALA A 303 -13.01 -12.05 10.51
C ALA A 303 -12.89 -12.79 11.84
N ILE A 304 -14.01 -13.12 12.48
CA ILE A 304 -14.02 -13.93 13.71
C ILE A 304 -13.39 -15.30 13.46
N LEU A 305 -13.75 -15.97 12.37
CA LEU A 305 -13.17 -17.28 12.03
C LEU A 305 -11.66 -17.21 11.73
N ILE A 306 -11.18 -16.14 11.09
CA ILE A 306 -9.75 -15.89 10.89
C ILE A 306 -9.06 -15.71 12.25
N ALA A 307 -9.62 -14.92 13.14
CA ALA A 307 -9.06 -14.65 14.46
C ALA A 307 -8.97 -15.92 15.33
N LEU A 308 -9.96 -16.81 15.22
CA LEU A 308 -9.96 -18.12 15.87
C LEU A 308 -8.93 -19.08 15.23
N ALA A 309 -8.85 -19.13 13.90
CA ALA A 309 -7.86 -19.97 13.19
C ALA A 309 -6.40 -19.61 13.54
N LEU A 310 -6.13 -18.33 13.84
CA LEU A 310 -4.81 -17.88 14.30
C LEU A 310 -4.39 -18.46 15.67
N GLN A 311 -5.28 -19.09 16.42
CA GLN A 311 -4.91 -19.73 17.69
C GLN A 311 -4.23 -21.09 17.47
N SER A 312 -4.44 -21.72 16.31
CA SER A 312 -3.79 -22.98 15.94
C SER A 312 -2.30 -22.79 15.67
N ASP A 313 -1.52 -23.87 15.88
CA ASP A 313 -0.08 -23.86 15.63
C ASP A 313 0.24 -23.78 14.13
N VAL A 314 1.26 -23.02 13.76
CA VAL A 314 1.72 -22.89 12.38
C VAL A 314 2.66 -24.04 12.02
N GLU A 315 2.34 -24.73 10.93
CA GLU A 315 3.16 -25.81 10.40
C GLU A 315 4.45 -25.30 9.71
N GLY A 316 5.42 -26.19 9.53
CA GLY A 316 6.68 -25.87 8.82
C GLY A 316 7.69 -25.02 9.60
N LEU A 317 7.41 -24.66 10.86
CA LEU A 317 8.34 -23.95 11.74
C LEU A 317 9.14 -24.90 12.63
N PRO A 318 10.36 -24.50 13.09
CA PRO A 318 11.20 -25.36 13.94
C PRO A 318 10.58 -25.69 15.31
N THR A 319 9.66 -24.87 15.78
CA THR A 319 8.96 -25.01 17.06
C THR A 319 7.48 -24.71 16.85
N PRO A 320 6.56 -25.48 17.48
CA PRO A 320 5.14 -25.16 17.46
C PRO A 320 4.91 -23.79 18.11
N VAL A 321 4.34 -22.88 17.33
CA VAL A 321 3.96 -21.53 17.74
C VAL A 321 2.62 -21.20 17.11
N SER A 322 1.74 -20.55 17.85
CA SER A 322 0.42 -20.20 17.32
C SER A 322 0.52 -19.20 16.17
N GLY A 323 -0.46 -19.23 15.27
CA GLY A 323 -0.61 -18.28 14.17
C GLY A 323 -0.55 -16.83 14.65
N THR A 324 -1.10 -16.53 15.83
CA THR A 324 -1.05 -15.20 16.45
C THR A 324 0.39 -14.75 16.69
N VAL A 325 1.26 -15.62 17.23
CA VAL A 325 2.67 -15.27 17.47
C VAL A 325 3.42 -15.05 16.15
N VAL A 326 3.14 -15.86 15.13
CA VAL A 326 3.74 -15.70 13.79
C VAL A 326 3.25 -14.43 13.12
N TRP A 327 1.96 -14.13 13.24
CA TRP A 327 1.34 -12.91 12.74
C TRP A 327 1.95 -11.67 13.42
N ASP A 328 2.10 -11.68 14.74
CA ASP A 328 2.77 -10.59 15.49
C ASP A 328 4.24 -10.42 15.06
N ALA A 329 4.95 -11.53 14.80
CA ALA A 329 6.33 -11.49 14.32
C ALA A 329 6.49 -10.90 12.92
N LEU A 330 5.42 -10.88 12.12
CA LEU A 330 5.33 -10.16 10.85
C LEU A 330 4.87 -8.72 11.06
N TYR A 331 3.82 -8.51 11.87
CA TYR A 331 3.16 -7.24 12.06
C TYR A 331 4.03 -6.23 12.82
N GLU A 332 4.59 -6.57 13.98
CA GLU A 332 5.35 -5.63 14.81
C GLU A 332 6.57 -5.00 14.10
N PRO A 333 7.39 -5.78 13.34
CA PRO A 333 8.42 -5.16 12.52
C PRO A 333 7.82 -4.21 11.48
N THR A 334 6.73 -4.58 10.79
CA THR A 334 6.10 -3.65 9.84
C THR A 334 5.60 -2.39 10.53
N VAL A 335 5.08 -2.47 11.76
CA VAL A 335 4.72 -1.27 12.55
C VAL A 335 5.92 -0.36 12.77
N PHE A 336 7.08 -0.93 13.13
CA PHE A 336 8.31 -0.17 13.34
C PHE A 336 8.80 0.52 12.06
N PHE A 337 8.78 -0.18 10.93
CA PHE A 337 9.28 0.36 9.66
C PHE A 337 8.27 1.32 9.00
N VAL A 338 7.01 0.92 8.94
CA VAL A 338 5.99 1.60 8.11
C VAL A 338 4.83 2.22 8.89
N GLY A 339 4.77 2.07 10.21
CA GLY A 339 3.71 2.59 11.07
C GLY A 339 2.55 1.60 11.29
N SER A 340 1.77 1.84 12.34
CA SER A 340 0.64 0.97 12.72
C SER A 340 -0.50 1.01 11.71
N SER A 341 -1.26 -0.09 11.66
CA SER A 341 -2.49 -0.14 10.88
C SER A 341 -3.59 0.73 11.48
N ASP A 342 -4.35 1.36 10.60
CA ASP A 342 -5.53 2.17 10.91
C ASP A 342 -6.80 1.32 11.03
N ASP A 343 -6.79 0.10 10.46
CA ASP A 343 -7.88 -0.90 10.51
C ASP A 343 -7.79 -1.75 11.78
N LEU A 344 -8.88 -2.43 12.18
CA LEU A 344 -8.86 -3.40 13.28
C LEU A 344 -8.03 -4.64 12.93
N THR A 345 -7.49 -5.30 13.94
CA THR A 345 -6.55 -6.43 13.78
C THR A 345 -7.14 -7.77 14.24
N PRO A 346 -6.60 -8.91 13.78
CA PRO A 346 -7.07 -10.21 14.24
C PRO A 346 -7.00 -10.43 15.76
N PRO A 347 -5.95 -10.01 16.50
CA PRO A 347 -5.94 -10.11 17.96
C PRO A 347 -7.07 -9.34 18.64
N GLU A 348 -7.49 -8.19 18.09
CA GLU A 348 -8.62 -7.42 18.64
C GLU A 348 -9.95 -8.15 18.43
N TYR A 349 -10.14 -8.75 17.25
CA TYR A 349 -11.31 -9.59 16.98
C TYR A 349 -11.34 -10.80 17.91
N PHE A 350 -10.21 -11.49 18.11
CA PHE A 350 -10.13 -12.63 19.02
C PHE A 350 -10.51 -12.25 20.45
N ASN A 351 -9.91 -11.19 20.99
CA ASN A 351 -10.19 -10.73 22.35
C ASN A 351 -11.66 -10.38 22.54
N LEU A 352 -12.26 -9.68 21.57
CA LEU A 352 -13.68 -9.31 21.64
C LEU A 352 -14.60 -10.53 21.49
N THR A 353 -14.23 -11.51 20.65
CA THR A 353 -14.97 -12.78 20.55
C THR A 353 -14.99 -13.51 21.90
N VAL A 354 -13.82 -13.63 22.56
CA VAL A 354 -13.72 -14.29 23.87
C VAL A 354 -14.52 -13.54 24.93
N GLU A 355 -14.56 -12.21 24.89
CA GLU A 355 -15.36 -11.39 25.81
C GLU A 355 -16.87 -11.64 25.62
N ILE A 356 -17.37 -11.58 24.38
CA ILE A 356 -18.81 -11.69 24.08
C ILE A 356 -19.34 -13.13 24.28
N TRP A 357 -18.54 -14.14 23.95
CA TRP A 357 -18.92 -15.55 24.11
C TRP A 357 -18.57 -16.14 25.49
N GLU A 358 -17.92 -15.34 26.36
CA GLU A 358 -17.46 -15.74 27.70
C GLU A 358 -16.47 -16.93 27.67
N GLY A 359 -15.59 -16.94 26.67
CA GLY A 359 -14.68 -18.02 26.35
C GLY A 359 -14.48 -18.17 24.85
N GLU A 360 -13.57 -19.05 24.44
CA GLU A 360 -13.39 -19.39 23.03
C GLU A 360 -14.55 -20.27 22.56
N PRO A 361 -15.40 -19.82 21.62
CA PRO A 361 -16.58 -20.56 21.20
C PRO A 361 -16.22 -21.68 20.23
N SER A 362 -16.91 -22.81 20.34
CA SER A 362 -16.94 -23.80 19.27
C SER A 362 -17.71 -23.29 18.05
N LEU A 363 -17.48 -23.90 16.89
CA LEU A 363 -18.15 -23.50 15.64
C LEU A 363 -19.69 -23.55 15.72
N GLY A 364 -20.25 -24.43 16.56
CA GLY A 364 -21.69 -24.51 16.78
C GLY A 364 -22.23 -23.40 17.69
N GLU A 365 -21.41 -22.87 18.60
CA GLU A 365 -21.78 -21.77 19.52
C GLU A 365 -21.70 -20.40 18.85
N LEU A 366 -21.01 -20.30 17.71
CA LEU A 366 -20.95 -19.09 16.89
C LEU A 366 -22.30 -18.77 16.22
N ASP A 367 -23.19 -19.76 16.04
CA ASP A 367 -24.53 -19.58 15.45
C ASP A 367 -25.53 -18.94 16.45
N ASP A 368 -25.18 -17.73 16.92
CA ASP A 368 -25.93 -16.92 17.86
C ASP A 368 -26.03 -15.49 17.33
N GLU A 369 -27.17 -15.17 16.69
CA GLU A 369 -27.41 -13.87 16.05
C GLU A 369 -27.31 -12.69 17.03
N PRO A 370 -27.94 -12.74 18.23
CA PRO A 370 -27.79 -11.67 19.22
C PRO A 370 -26.34 -11.42 19.65
N ARG A 371 -25.52 -12.47 19.81
CA ARG A 371 -24.09 -12.31 20.16
C ARG A 371 -23.29 -11.71 19.02
N LEU A 372 -23.58 -12.08 17.77
CA LEU A 372 -22.94 -11.45 16.60
C LEU A 372 -23.30 -9.96 16.49
N GLU A 373 -24.55 -9.60 16.75
CA GLU A 373 -24.97 -8.18 16.80
C GLU A 373 -24.27 -7.44 17.94
N ALA A 374 -24.19 -8.03 19.14
CA ALA A 374 -23.47 -7.45 20.28
C ALA A 374 -21.96 -7.29 20.00
N PHE A 375 -21.36 -8.23 19.26
CA PHE A 375 -19.98 -8.11 18.80
C PHE A 375 -19.81 -6.91 17.88
N ILE A 376 -20.67 -6.75 16.87
CA ILE A 376 -20.61 -5.63 15.92
C ILE A 376 -20.76 -4.30 16.66
N ASP A 377 -21.77 -4.18 17.54
CA ASP A 377 -22.00 -2.99 18.36
C ASP A 377 -20.77 -2.63 19.22
N SER A 378 -20.13 -3.64 19.80
CA SER A 378 -18.93 -3.44 20.63
C SER A 378 -17.73 -3.06 19.76
N ALA A 379 -17.55 -3.70 18.61
CA ALA A 379 -16.46 -3.44 17.68
C ALA A 379 -16.54 -2.03 17.10
N LEU A 380 -17.73 -1.49 16.85
CA LEU A 380 -17.95 -0.10 16.39
C LEU A 380 -17.45 0.96 17.37
N ASN A 381 -17.23 0.60 18.65
CA ASN A 381 -16.65 1.50 19.66
C ASN A 381 -15.10 1.44 19.70
N LEU A 382 -14.48 0.57 18.90
CA LEU A 382 -13.02 0.52 18.72
C LEU A 382 -12.55 1.64 17.77
N ARG A 383 -11.27 1.62 17.39
CA ARG A 383 -10.70 2.67 16.54
C ARG A 383 -11.41 2.74 15.19
N THR A 384 -11.84 3.94 14.80
CA THR A 384 -12.29 4.23 13.43
C THR A 384 -11.07 4.54 12.55
N PRO A 385 -10.99 3.97 11.34
CA PRO A 385 -9.93 4.31 10.41
C PRO A 385 -10.04 5.78 9.96
N LYS A 386 -8.89 6.44 9.83
CA LYS A 386 -8.73 7.82 9.36
C LYS A 386 -8.47 7.91 7.85
N ILE A 387 -8.03 6.82 7.22
CA ILE A 387 -7.73 6.79 5.79
C ILE A 387 -8.70 5.88 5.05
N LEU A 388 -9.32 6.45 4.02
CA LEU A 388 -10.18 5.71 3.14
C LEU A 388 -9.37 4.81 2.20
N SER A 389 -9.37 3.52 2.51
CA SER A 389 -8.59 2.51 1.79
C SER A 389 -9.41 1.65 0.83
N SER A 390 -10.73 1.84 0.81
CA SER A 390 -11.72 1.11 0.00
C SER A 390 -12.68 2.06 -0.70
N ILE A 391 -13.34 1.57 -1.76
CA ILE A 391 -14.34 2.32 -2.51
C ILE A 391 -15.64 2.37 -1.70
N VAL A 392 -15.93 3.48 -1.04
CA VAL A 392 -17.21 3.73 -0.33
C VAL A 392 -18.12 4.71 -1.07
N ASN A 393 -19.29 4.95 -0.50
CA ASN A 393 -20.23 5.95 -0.95
C ASN A 393 -19.62 7.37 -1.06
N GLU A 394 -20.32 8.25 -1.77
CA GLU A 394 -19.86 9.60 -2.11
C GLU A 394 -19.69 10.52 -0.88
N THR A 395 -20.15 10.10 0.31
CA THR A 395 -20.12 10.92 1.54
C THR A 395 -18.80 10.81 2.32
N GLY A 396 -17.89 9.90 1.93
CA GLY A 396 -16.62 9.71 2.62
C GLY A 396 -16.76 9.20 4.06
N ASP A 397 -17.88 8.53 4.36
CA ASP A 397 -18.18 8.03 5.71
C ASP A 397 -17.29 6.82 6.04
N MET A 398 -16.35 7.03 6.97
CA MET A 398 -15.34 6.03 7.36
C MET A 398 -15.94 4.84 8.14
N THR A 399 -17.15 4.96 8.67
CA THR A 399 -17.82 3.83 9.35
C THR A 399 -18.03 2.66 8.40
N GLY A 400 -18.28 2.96 7.11
CA GLY A 400 -18.47 1.95 6.07
C GLY A 400 -17.23 1.16 5.67
N VAL A 401 -16.03 1.59 6.09
CA VAL A 401 -14.78 0.82 5.93
C VAL A 401 -14.28 0.25 7.25
N MET A 402 -14.93 0.55 8.37
CA MET A 402 -14.49 0.09 9.68
C MET A 402 -14.62 -1.44 9.78
N GLY A 403 -13.54 -2.10 10.17
CA GLY A 403 -13.50 -3.55 10.29
C GLY A 403 -12.07 -4.09 10.33
N MET A 404 -11.95 -5.40 10.23
CA MET A 404 -10.65 -6.08 10.26
C MET A 404 -9.99 -6.06 8.89
N ARG A 405 -8.66 -5.97 8.87
CA ARG A 405 -7.82 -6.46 7.77
C ARG A 405 -6.76 -7.39 8.31
N PHE A 406 -6.38 -8.41 7.53
CA PHE A 406 -5.39 -9.38 7.99
C PHE A 406 -4.00 -8.73 8.13
N MET A 407 -3.59 -7.88 7.19
CA MET A 407 -2.38 -7.05 7.28
C MET A 407 -2.71 -5.60 6.90
N GLY A 408 -3.51 -4.93 7.74
CA GLY A 408 -4.19 -3.68 7.38
C GLY A 408 -3.31 -2.51 6.94
N GLN A 409 -3.94 -1.51 6.33
CA GLN A 409 -3.20 -0.38 5.76
C GLN A 409 -2.73 0.56 6.87
N ARG A 410 -1.54 1.11 6.67
CA ARG A 410 -0.89 2.06 7.57
C ARG A 410 -1.51 3.44 7.48
N PHE A 411 -1.49 4.16 8.61
CA PHE A 411 -1.76 5.60 8.58
C PHE A 411 -0.60 6.36 7.91
N ILE A 412 -0.85 6.98 6.76
CA ILE A 412 0.08 7.88 6.05
C ILE A 412 -0.45 9.32 6.14
N PRO A 413 0.30 10.27 6.75
CA PRO A 413 -0.13 11.66 6.87
C PRO A 413 -0.54 12.30 5.53
N ASP A 414 0.22 12.06 4.46
CA ASP A 414 -0.07 12.60 3.14
C ASP A 414 -1.40 12.08 2.60
N SER A 415 -1.68 10.79 2.74
CA SER A 415 -2.95 10.19 2.32
C SER A 415 -4.13 10.73 3.13
N TYR A 416 -3.94 10.93 4.43
CA TYR A 416 -4.94 11.58 5.28
C TYR A 416 -5.22 13.01 4.82
N ILE A 417 -4.18 13.84 4.66
CA ILE A 417 -4.31 15.24 4.24
C ILE A 417 -4.95 15.34 2.85
N LEU A 418 -4.46 14.56 1.87
CA LEU A 418 -5.03 14.54 0.52
C LEU A 418 -6.49 14.06 0.53
N GLY A 419 -6.83 13.09 1.38
CA GLY A 419 -8.22 12.64 1.57
C GLY A 419 -9.14 13.78 2.00
N GLN A 420 -8.69 14.67 2.90
CA GLN A 420 -9.45 15.85 3.33
C GLN A 420 -9.62 16.91 2.22
N LEU A 421 -8.89 16.80 1.10
CA LEU A 421 -8.96 17.76 -0.02
C LEU A 421 -9.81 17.28 -1.19
N VAL A 422 -10.23 16.00 -1.20
CA VAL A 422 -10.93 15.38 -2.33
C VAL A 422 -12.44 15.22 -2.06
N TYR A 423 -12.84 15.14 -0.79
CA TYR A 423 -14.24 15.05 -0.37
C TYR A 423 -14.69 16.39 0.25
N ASP A 424 -15.86 16.89 -0.18
CA ASP A 424 -16.51 18.13 0.32
C ASP A 424 -17.50 17.85 1.47
#